data_AF-A0A5B2WXZ2-F1
#
_entry.id   AF-A0A5B2WXZ2-F1
#
_cell.length_a   1.000
_cell.length_b   1.000
_cell.length_c   1.000
_cell.angle_alpha   90.00
_cell.angle_beta   90.00
_cell.angle_gamma   90.00
#
_symmetry.space_group_name_H-M   'P 1'
#
loop_
_entity.id
_entity.type
_entity.pdbx_description
1 polymer ?
#
loop_
_entity_poly.entity_id
_entity_poly.type
_entity_poly.pdbx_seq_one_letter_code
_entity_poly.pdbx_strand_id
1 'polypeptide(L)' 'MEVIPSGNLLDADLAERYGWVNRALPTDELDDFVDTLARRVARLRPDQIAAAKQAVGAASSGVRRVRKPV' A
#
# COMPACT_ATOMS: atom_id res chain seq x y z
N MET A 1 17.32 4.52 -2.32
CA MET A 1 16.20 4.34 -3.27
C MET A 1 16.75 4.69 -4.65
N GLU A 2 17.10 3.66 -5.43
CA GLU A 2 17.87 3.80 -6.68
C GLU A 2 17.00 4.12 -7.91
N VAL A 3 15.70 3.83 -7.85
CA VAL A 3 14.84 3.91 -9.03
C VAL A 3 14.64 5.35 -9.51
N ILE A 4 14.55 6.30 -8.58
CA ILE A 4 14.37 7.73 -8.89
C ILE A 4 15.57 8.30 -9.68
N PRO A 5 16.82 8.15 -9.21
CA PRO A 5 17.98 8.65 -9.96
C PRO A 5 18.32 7.83 -11.20
N SER A 6 18.05 6.52 -11.22
CA SER A 6 18.43 5.64 -12.33
C SER A 6 17.40 5.61 -13.47
N GLY A 7 16.12 5.88 -13.21
CA GLY A 7 15.05 5.77 -14.22
C GLY A 7 14.75 4.34 -14.67
N ASN A 8 15.27 3.33 -13.95
CA ASN A 8 15.12 1.93 -14.32
C ASN A 8 13.69 1.43 -14.07
N LEU A 9 13.23 0.53 -14.93
CA LEU A 9 12.01 -0.24 -14.68
C LEU A 9 12.30 -1.33 -13.65
N LEU A 10 11.32 -1.64 -12.81
CA LEU A 10 11.36 -2.78 -11.90
C LEU A 10 10.31 -3.82 -12.33
N ASP A 11 10.68 -5.08 -12.21
CA ASP A 11 9.71 -6.17 -12.23
C ASP A 11 8.90 -6.22 -10.91
N ALA A 12 7.85 -7.04 -10.92
CA ALA A 12 6.95 -7.18 -9.78
C ALA A 12 7.67 -7.71 -8.53
N ASP A 13 8.60 -8.66 -8.70
CA ASP A 13 9.33 -9.28 -7.59
C ASP A 13 10.21 -8.26 -6.87
N LEU A 14 10.91 -7.41 -7.62
CA LEU A 14 11.73 -6.35 -7.06
C LEU A 14 10.87 -5.25 -6.43
N ALA A 15 9.74 -4.90 -7.03
CA ALA A 15 8.78 -3.97 -6.45
C ALA A 15 8.19 -4.49 -5.12
N GLU A 16 7.94 -5.79 -4.99
CA GLU A 16 7.49 -6.40 -3.72
C GLU A 16 8.58 -6.30 -2.65
N ARG A 17 9.82 -6.68 -2.99
CA ARG A 17 10.95 -6.60 -2.04
C ARG A 17 11.23 -5.18 -1.54
N TYR A 18 10.99 -4.19 -2.40
CA TYR A 18 11.14 -2.79 -2.04
C TYR A 18 9.92 -2.21 -1.29
N GLY A 19 8.85 -2.99 -1.14
CA GLY A 19 7.62 -2.57 -0.48
C GLY A 19 6.78 -1.59 -1.30
N TRP A 20 7.01 -1.51 -2.62
CA TRP A 20 6.18 -0.71 -3.53
C TRP A 20 4.84 -1.38 -3.83
N VAL A 21 4.83 -2.70 -3.88
CA VAL A 21 3.60 -3.50 -3.97
C VAL A 21 3.56 -4.48 -2.81
N ASN A 22 2.36 -4.92 -2.43
CA ASN A 22 2.19 -5.84 -1.32
C ASN A 22 2.56 -7.29 -1.67
N ARG A 23 2.44 -7.66 -2.96
CA ARG A 23 2.67 -9.02 -3.46
C ARG A 23 2.90 -9.02 -4.97
N ALA A 24 3.88 -9.78 -5.45
CA ALA A 24 4.05 -10.18 -6.85
C ALA A 24 3.39 -11.55 -7.08
N LEU A 25 2.72 -11.73 -8.20
CA LEU A 25 1.99 -12.95 -8.55
C LEU A 25 2.22 -13.31 -10.03
N PRO A 26 2.11 -14.60 -10.40
CA PRO A 26 1.96 -15.01 -11.78
C PRO A 26 0.79 -14.28 -12.46
N THR A 27 0.91 -14.01 -13.76
CA THR A 27 -0.08 -13.21 -14.49
C THR A 27 -1.46 -13.85 -14.50
N ASP A 28 -1.53 -15.17 -14.58
CA ASP A 28 -2.74 -15.97 -14.58
C ASP A 28 -3.43 -16.09 -13.21
N GLU A 29 -2.75 -15.72 -12.12
CA GLU A 29 -3.31 -15.74 -10.76
C GLU A 29 -3.76 -14.35 -10.28
N LEU A 30 -3.34 -13.27 -10.97
CA LEU A 30 -3.53 -11.90 -10.51
C LEU A 30 -5.01 -11.53 -10.38
N ASP A 31 -5.79 -11.81 -11.41
CA ASP A 31 -7.20 -11.43 -11.46
C ASP A 31 -7.97 -12.09 -10.31
N ASP A 32 -7.87 -13.41 -10.18
CA ASP A 32 -8.55 -14.18 -9.13
C ASP A 32 -8.16 -13.74 -7.71
N PHE A 33 -6.89 -13.40 -7.50
CA PHE A 33 -6.39 -12.89 -6.22
C PHE A 33 -6.99 -11.53 -5.90
N VAL A 34 -6.93 -10.58 -6.84
CA VAL A 34 -7.46 -9.22 -6.67
C VAL A 34 -8.97 -9.27 -6.43
N ASP A 35 -9.69 -10.08 -7.20
CA ASP A 35 -11.13 -10.27 -7.07
C ASP A 35 -11.53 -10.78 -5.68
N THR A 36 -10.80 -11.78 -5.20
CA THR A 36 -11.03 -12.37 -3.88
C THR A 36 -10.72 -11.37 -2.77
N LEU A 37 -9.64 -10.60 -2.90
CA LEU A 37 -9.29 -9.55 -1.95
C LEU A 37 -10.35 -8.43 -1.94
N ALA A 38 -10.76 -7.96 -3.13
CA ALA A 38 -11.77 -6.93 -3.28
C ALA A 38 -13.10 -7.34 -2.65
N ARG A 39 -13.55 -8.59 -2.87
CA ARG A 39 -14.75 -9.14 -2.22
C ARG A 39 -14.64 -9.18 -0.70
N ARG A 40 -13.46 -9.45 -0.15
CA ARG A 40 -13.22 -9.41 1.31
C ARG A 40 -13.30 -7.98 1.84
N VAL A 41 -12.66 -7.03 1.16
CA VAL A 41 -12.69 -5.61 1.55
C VAL A 41 -14.09 -5.03 1.44
N ALA A 42 -14.86 -5.37 0.39
CA ALA A 42 -16.22 -4.89 0.17
C ALA A 42 -17.23 -5.35 1.23
N ARG A 43 -16.93 -6.44 1.96
CA ARG A 43 -17.75 -6.91 3.09
C ARG A 43 -17.56 -6.07 4.36
N LEU A 44 -16.51 -5.23 4.42
CA LEU A 44 -16.27 -4.35 5.54
C LEU A 44 -17.20 -3.15 5.47
N ARG A 45 -17.71 -2.71 6.62
CA ARG A 45 -18.45 -1.46 6.69
C ARG A 45 -17.50 -0.27 6.50
N PRO A 46 -17.97 0.88 5.95
CA PRO A 46 -17.13 2.05 5.72
C PRO A 46 -16.41 2.58 6.98
N ASP A 47 -17.06 2.51 8.14
CA ASP A 47 -16.47 2.89 9.44
C ASP A 47 -15.26 2.03 9.82
N GLN A 48 -15.32 0.73 9.51
CA GLN A 48 -14.22 -0.20 9.78
C GLN A 48 -13.00 0.09 8.89
N ILE A 49 -13.23 0.37 7.61
CA ILE A 49 -12.17 0.73 6.67
C ILE A 49 -11.51 2.04 7.09
N ALA A 50 -12.32 3.04 7.48
CA ALA A 50 -11.83 4.33 7.93
C ALA A 50 -10.99 4.21 9.22
N ALA A 51 -11.50 3.47 10.22
CA ALA A 51 -10.80 3.24 11.47
C ALA A 51 -9.45 2.54 11.26
N ALA A 52 -9.41 1.49 10.41
CA ALA A 52 -8.16 0.79 10.11
C ALA A 52 -7.12 1.72 9.46
N LYS A 53 -7.53 2.53 8.47
CA LYS A 53 -6.64 3.51 7.82
C LYS A 53 -6.12 4.56 8.81
N GLN A 54 -6.98 5.06 9.70
CA GLN A 54 -6.59 6.04 10.72
C GLN A 54 -5.62 5.46 11.74
N ALA A 55 -5.85 4.23 12.20
CA ALA A 55 -4.95 3.55 13.13
C ALA A 55 -3.54 3.38 12.54
N VAL A 56 -3.45 2.93 11.28
CA VAL A 56 -2.17 2.82 10.56
C VAL A 56 -1.52 4.19 10.41
N GLY A 57 -2.28 5.19 9.94
CA GLY A 57 -1.78 6.56 9.80
C GLY A 57 -1.25 7.14 11.11
N ALA A 58 -1.95 6.93 12.22
CA ALA A 58 -1.53 7.38 13.55
C ALA A 58 -0.25 6.68 14.01
N ALA A 59 -0.12 5.37 13.77
CA ALA A 59 1.08 4.60 14.12
C ALA A 59 2.31 5.03 13.28
N SER A 60 2.11 5.41 12.02
CA SER A 60 3.19 5.87 11.14
C SER A 60 3.56 7.35 11.33
N SER A 61 2.64 8.17 11.84
CA SER A 61 2.80 9.63 11.93
C SER A 61 3.60 10.13 13.15
N GLY A 62 4.55 9.34 13.66
CA GLY A 62 5.54 9.80 14.65
C GLY A 62 6.39 10.99 14.18
N VAL A 63 6.29 11.40 12.91
CA VAL A 63 6.87 12.65 12.39
C VAL A 63 5.99 13.83 12.80
N ARG A 64 6.42 14.51 13.87
CA ARG A 64 5.89 15.78 14.37
C ARG A 64 5.49 16.72 13.22
N ARG A 65 4.19 16.97 13.05
CA ARG A 65 3.72 18.10 12.24
C ARG A 65 4.18 19.39 12.93
N VAL A 66 5.26 19.99 12.43
CA VAL A 66 5.68 21.33 12.85
C VAL A 66 4.58 22.30 12.42
N ARG A 67 3.86 22.86 13.40
CA ARG A 67 2.97 24.00 13.16
C ARG A 67 3.87 25.18 12.76
N LYS A 68 3.73 25.69 11.54
CA LYS A 68 4.29 27.01 11.21
C LYS A 68 3.55 28.07 12.04
N PRO A 69 4.26 29.00 12.70
CA PRO A 69 3.60 30.12 13.37
C PRO A 69 2.98 31.03 12.31
N VAL A 70 1.86 31.64 12.71
CA VAL A 70 1.05 32.58 11.92
C VAL A 70 1.87 33.84 11.61
#